data_AF-A0A1L9VRR9-F1
#
_entry.id   AF-A0A1L9VRR9-F1
#
_cell.length_a   1.000
_cell.length_b   1.000
_cell.length_c   1.000
_cell.angle_alpha   90.00
_cell.angle_beta   90.00
_cell.angle_gamma   90.00
#
_symmetry.space_group_name_H-M   'P 1'
#
loop_
_entity.id
_entity.type
_entity.pdbx_description
1 polymer ?
#
loop_
_entity_poly.entity_id
_entity_poly.type
_entity_poly.pdbx_seq_one_letter_code
_entity_poly.pdbx_strand_id
1 'polypeptide(L)'
;MGAFEVDWSFLLTTEYVQGLEEGEKRVVTEELLGYLAILHRIKSKTTGSPDPKGPVIPPYRAMAADDTRDTWPRKTSDKEEYVFCHNDPSQANIIVDPETLKIKAIVEWEYAGFWPEWFKMRIWERVGPSVALERFGEREDVPALLSFLNGS
;
A
#
# COMPACT_ATOMS: atom_id res chain seq x y z
N MET A 1 -2.90 11.31 19.75
CA MET A 1 -2.82 9.92 19.22
C MET A 1 -2.54 8.98 20.38
N GLY A 2 -3.38 7.96 20.58
CA GLY A 2 -3.17 6.91 21.57
C GLY A 2 -3.28 5.54 20.92
N ALA A 3 -2.51 4.56 21.43
CA ALA A 3 -2.64 3.16 21.05
C ALA A 3 -2.78 2.33 22.33
N PHE A 4 -3.77 1.45 22.38
CA PHE A 4 -3.98 0.56 23.52
C PHE A 4 -4.56 -0.77 23.07
N GLU A 5 -4.21 -1.82 23.81
CA GLU A 5 -4.73 -3.17 23.61
C GLU A 5 -5.96 -3.39 24.50
N VAL A 6 -7.04 -3.94 23.94
CA VAL A 6 -8.23 -4.41 24.68
C VAL A 6 -8.58 -5.78 24.14
N ASP A 7 -8.55 -6.81 25.01
CA ASP A 7 -8.90 -8.19 24.66
C ASP A 7 -8.24 -8.68 23.35
N TRP A 8 -6.91 -8.54 23.26
CA TRP A 8 -6.10 -8.89 22.07
C TRP A 8 -6.38 -8.08 20.80
N SER A 9 -7.19 -7.01 20.89
CA SER A 9 -7.42 -6.06 19.81
C SER A 9 -6.62 -4.79 20.04
N PHE A 10 -5.94 -4.30 19.02
CA PHE A 10 -5.25 -3.00 19.08
C PHE A 10 -6.19 -1.90 18.62
N LEU A 11 -6.45 -0.92 19.48
CA LEU A 11 -7.21 0.29 19.16
C LEU A 11 -6.25 1.45 18.94
N LEU A 12 -6.38 2.12 17.80
CA LEU A 12 -5.73 3.39 17.51
C LEU A 12 -6.77 4.50 17.63
N THR A 13 -6.53 5.47 18.52
CA THR A 13 -7.37 6.66 18.63
C THR A 13 -6.63 7.89 18.11
N THR A 14 -7.27 8.58 17.18
CA THR A 14 -6.79 9.81 16.56
C THR A 14 -7.86 10.88 16.67
N GLU A 15 -7.45 12.14 16.68
CA GLU A 15 -8.42 13.24 16.57
C GLU A 15 -9.03 13.21 15.18
N TYR A 16 -10.34 13.43 15.09
CA TYR A 16 -11.00 13.58 13.81
C TYR A 16 -10.58 14.91 13.19
N VAL A 17 -10.00 14.86 12.00
CA VAL A 17 -9.63 16.04 11.22
C VAL A 17 -10.49 16.05 9.96
N GLN A 18 -11.09 17.20 9.63
CA GLN A 18 -11.81 17.37 8.37
C GLN A 18 -10.85 17.16 7.19
N GLY A 19 -11.33 16.50 6.13
CA GLY A 19 -10.52 16.22 4.95
C GLY A 19 -9.98 17.50 4.29
N LEU A 20 -8.87 17.34 3.56
CA LEU A 20 -8.19 18.44 2.87
C LEU A 20 -8.92 18.88 1.60
N GLU A 21 -8.78 20.16 1.25
CA GLU A 21 -9.18 20.72 -0.04
C GLU A 21 -8.24 20.27 -1.16
N GLU A 22 -8.70 20.34 -2.42
CA GLU A 22 -7.92 19.82 -3.58
C GLU A 22 -6.54 20.48 -3.74
N GLY A 23 -6.43 21.78 -3.42
CA GLY A 23 -5.14 22.50 -3.45
C GLY A 23 -4.16 21.97 -2.40
N GLU A 24 -4.64 21.64 -1.21
CA GLU A 24 -3.85 21.12 -0.10
C GLU A 24 -3.41 19.67 -0.37
N LYS A 25 -4.30 18.86 -0.97
CA LYS A 25 -3.99 17.49 -1.39
C LYS A 25 -2.79 17.43 -2.34
N ARG A 26 -2.62 18.43 -3.21
CA ARG A 26 -1.46 18.50 -4.13
C ARG A 26 -0.15 18.67 -3.36
N VAL A 27 -0.11 19.55 -2.37
CA VAL A 27 1.07 19.77 -1.51
C VAL A 27 1.44 18.49 -0.78
N VAL A 28 0.45 17.81 -0.17
CA VAL A 28 0.66 16.52 0.51
C VAL A 28 1.11 15.44 -0.47
N THR A 29 0.55 15.41 -1.69
CA THR A 29 0.90 14.43 -2.72
C THR A 29 2.37 14.55 -3.13
N GLU A 30 2.91 15.76 -3.26
CA GLU A 30 4.33 15.95 -3.54
C GLU A 30 5.22 15.34 -2.44
N GLU A 31 4.87 15.54 -1.17
CA GLU A 31 5.59 14.93 -0.05
C GLU A 31 5.45 13.39 -0.05
N LEU A 32 4.24 12.87 -0.27
CA LEU A 32 3.95 11.43 -0.36
C LEU A 32 4.79 10.77 -1.44
N LEU A 33 4.85 11.35 -2.64
CA LEU A 33 5.65 10.81 -3.76
C LEU A 33 7.14 10.76 -3.41
N GLY A 34 7.63 11.70 -2.60
CA GLY A 34 8.97 11.67 -2.03
C GLY A 34 9.21 10.45 -1.15
N TYR A 35 8.29 10.16 -0.22
CA TYR A 35 8.38 8.97 0.63
C TYR A 35 8.27 7.67 -0.17
N LEU A 36 7.32 7.57 -1.11
CA LEU A 36 7.19 6.39 -1.98
C LEU A 36 8.48 6.14 -2.79
N ALA A 37 9.12 7.20 -3.28
CA ALA A 37 10.40 7.09 -3.96
C ALA A 37 11.53 6.60 -3.04
N ILE A 38 11.51 6.95 -1.75
CA ILE A 38 12.45 6.41 -0.75
C ILE A 38 12.20 4.92 -0.54
N LEU A 39 10.95 4.50 -0.33
CA LEU A 39 10.60 3.08 -0.16
C LEU A 39 11.05 2.25 -1.36
N HIS A 40 10.85 2.75 -2.58
CA HIS A 40 11.22 2.03 -3.80
C HIS A 40 12.75 1.86 -4.00
N ARG A 41 13.58 2.57 -3.23
CA ARG A 41 15.04 2.36 -3.22
C ARG A 41 15.44 1.13 -2.42
N ILE A 42 14.58 0.66 -1.52
CA ILE A 42 14.80 -0.57 -0.75
C ILE A 42 14.41 -1.74 -1.65
N LYS A 43 15.38 -2.59 -1.96
CA LYS A 43 15.21 -3.69 -2.91
C LYS A 43 15.40 -5.05 -2.27
N SER A 44 14.82 -6.07 -2.89
CA SER A 44 14.99 -7.46 -2.50
C SER A 44 14.99 -8.37 -3.73
N LYS A 45 15.61 -9.53 -3.57
CA LYS A 45 15.50 -10.66 -4.50
C LYS A 45 14.24 -11.46 -4.30
N THR A 46 13.53 -11.29 -3.19
CA THR A 46 12.34 -12.09 -2.86
C THR A 46 11.11 -11.22 -2.64
N THR A 47 9.95 -11.66 -3.13
CA THR A 47 8.68 -10.95 -2.90
C THR A 47 8.14 -11.13 -1.48
N GLY A 48 7.17 -10.30 -1.09
CA GLY A 48 6.43 -10.44 0.17
C GLY A 48 7.06 -9.69 1.35
N SER A 49 6.79 -10.16 2.57
CA SER A 49 7.20 -9.48 3.81
C SER A 49 8.73 -9.25 3.88
N PRO A 50 9.17 -8.15 4.54
CA PRO A 50 10.57 -7.96 4.92
C PRO A 50 11.17 -9.08 5.76
N ASP A 51 10.35 -9.79 6.54
CA ASP A 51 10.76 -11.04 7.16
C ASP A 51 10.66 -12.18 6.12
N PRO A 52 11.78 -12.86 5.79
CA PRO A 52 11.76 -14.03 4.89
C PRO A 52 10.87 -15.17 5.39
N LYS A 53 10.62 -15.27 6.70
CA LYS A 53 9.71 -16.23 7.33
C LYS A 53 8.29 -15.69 7.49
N GLY A 54 8.10 -14.40 7.25
CA GLY A 54 6.79 -13.75 7.29
C GLY A 54 5.89 -14.19 6.13
N PRO A 55 4.58 -13.93 6.25
CA PRO A 55 3.62 -14.27 5.22
C PRO A 55 3.86 -13.45 3.94
N VAL A 56 3.36 -13.97 2.83
CA VAL A 56 3.21 -13.22 1.59
C VAL A 56 1.78 -12.73 1.54
N ILE A 57 1.58 -11.43 1.72
CA ILE A 57 0.28 -10.77 1.65
C ILE A 57 0.32 -9.89 0.39
N PRO A 58 -0.34 -10.28 -0.72
CA PRO A 58 -0.35 -9.48 -1.94
C PRO A 58 -1.25 -8.24 -1.75
N PRO A 59 -1.22 -7.28 -2.69
CA PRO A 59 -2.13 -6.13 -2.64
C PRO A 59 -3.60 -6.58 -2.53
N TYR A 60 -4.41 -5.82 -1.78
CA TYR A 60 -5.83 -6.11 -1.55
C TYR A 60 -6.60 -6.56 -2.79
N ARG A 61 -6.43 -5.87 -3.93
CA ARG A 61 -7.11 -6.21 -5.20
C ARG A 61 -6.79 -7.61 -5.75
N ALA A 62 -5.61 -8.17 -5.45
CA ALA A 62 -5.29 -9.54 -5.81
C ALA A 62 -5.96 -10.54 -4.85
N MET A 63 -6.01 -10.24 -3.56
CA MET A 63 -6.72 -11.07 -2.58
C MET A 63 -8.23 -11.07 -2.82
N ALA A 64 -8.81 -9.91 -3.09
CA ALA A 64 -10.25 -9.77 -3.38
C ALA A 64 -10.67 -10.53 -4.65
N ALA A 65 -9.72 -10.82 -5.55
CA ALA A 65 -9.96 -11.57 -6.79
C ALA A 65 -9.79 -13.09 -6.64
N ASP A 66 -9.08 -13.55 -5.61
CA ASP A 66 -8.94 -14.96 -5.24
C ASP A 66 -9.07 -15.08 -3.71
N ASP A 67 -10.32 -15.02 -3.25
CA ASP A 67 -10.70 -15.08 -1.83
C ASP A 67 -10.68 -16.51 -1.26
N THR A 68 -10.42 -17.51 -2.12
CA THR A 68 -10.36 -18.93 -1.74
C THR A 68 -8.98 -19.35 -1.22
N ARG A 69 -7.99 -18.46 -1.31
CA ARG A 69 -6.59 -18.79 -1.07
C ARG A 69 -6.10 -18.30 0.28
N ASP A 70 -5.69 -19.24 1.12
CA ASP A 70 -5.12 -18.95 2.44
C ASP A 70 -3.64 -18.55 2.42
N THR A 71 -2.88 -18.93 1.36
CA THR A 71 -1.44 -18.69 1.29
C THR A 71 -0.97 -18.30 -0.12
N TRP A 72 -0.03 -17.36 -0.20
CA TRP A 72 0.55 -16.90 -1.46
C TRP A 72 2.02 -17.33 -1.59
N PRO A 73 2.47 -17.77 -2.79
CA PRO A 73 3.83 -18.21 -2.97
C PRO A 73 4.81 -17.03 -2.95
N ARG A 74 5.96 -17.23 -2.31
CA ARG A 74 7.09 -16.31 -2.38
C ARG A 74 7.85 -16.55 -3.69
N LYS A 75 8.21 -15.46 -4.37
CA LYS A 75 9.01 -15.49 -5.60
C LYS A 75 10.40 -15.02 -5.34
N THR A 76 11.35 -15.59 -6.05
CA THR A 76 12.77 -15.22 -5.98
C THR A 76 13.27 -14.89 -7.37
N SER A 77 14.11 -13.86 -7.46
CA SER A 77 14.83 -13.46 -8.66
C SER A 77 16.33 -13.54 -8.43
N ASP A 78 17.10 -13.72 -9.50
CA ASP A 78 18.56 -13.62 -9.46
C ASP A 78 19.03 -12.20 -9.12
N LYS A 79 18.19 -11.19 -9.38
CA LYS A 79 18.47 -9.77 -9.19
C LYS A 79 17.55 -9.15 -8.15
N GLU A 80 18.01 -8.08 -7.52
CA GLU A 80 17.20 -7.26 -6.63
C GLU A 80 16.25 -6.37 -7.45
N GLU A 81 15.20 -6.97 -8.00
CA GLU A 81 14.23 -6.28 -8.87
C GLU A 81 12.91 -5.96 -8.19
N TYR A 82 12.68 -6.49 -6.98
CA TYR A 82 11.49 -6.17 -6.20
C TYR A 82 11.77 -4.98 -5.29
N VAL A 83 10.88 -4.01 -5.33
CA VAL A 83 10.96 -2.76 -4.55
C VAL A 83 9.97 -2.80 -3.40
N PHE A 84 10.31 -2.15 -2.29
CA PHE A 84 9.41 -2.11 -1.14
C PHE A 84 8.23 -1.15 -1.41
N CYS A 85 7.02 -1.68 -1.42
CA CYS A 85 5.77 -0.96 -1.68
C CYS A 85 4.87 -0.98 -0.45
N HIS A 86 4.11 0.10 -0.23
CA HIS A 86 3.02 0.13 0.75
C HIS A 86 1.78 -0.66 0.26
N ASN A 87 1.55 -0.67 -1.06
CA ASN A 87 0.41 -1.26 -1.76
C ASN A 87 -0.99 -0.73 -1.41
N ASP A 88 -1.15 -0.01 -0.30
CA ASP A 88 -2.38 0.73 0.01
C ASP A 88 -2.18 2.19 0.50
N PRO A 89 -1.48 3.05 -0.25
CA PRO A 89 -1.33 4.48 0.10
C PRO A 89 -2.63 5.28 -0.18
N SER A 90 -3.77 4.84 0.33
CA SER A 90 -5.05 5.53 0.17
C SER A 90 -5.06 6.85 0.96
N GLN A 91 -5.96 7.78 0.60
CA GLN A 91 -6.09 9.05 1.33
C GLN A 91 -6.41 8.85 2.83
N ALA A 92 -7.10 7.75 3.18
CA ALA A 92 -7.42 7.42 4.57
C ALA A 92 -6.20 6.97 5.39
N ASN A 93 -5.15 6.49 4.72
CA ASN A 93 -3.96 5.93 5.36
C ASN A 93 -2.83 6.97 5.50
N ILE A 94 -3.09 8.23 5.13
CA ILE A 94 -2.12 9.33 5.18
C ILE A 94 -2.60 10.34 6.22
N ILE A 95 -1.90 10.39 7.34
CA ILE A 95 -2.21 11.31 8.44
C ILE A 95 -1.41 12.59 8.24
N VAL A 96 -2.13 13.71 8.12
CA VAL A 96 -1.57 15.03 7.82
C VAL A 96 -1.87 15.99 8.97
N ASP A 97 -0.91 16.86 9.25
CA ASP A 97 -1.12 18.02 10.11
C ASP A 97 -1.85 19.12 9.31
N PRO A 98 -3.06 19.50 9.71
CA PRO A 98 -3.91 20.38 8.90
C PRO A 98 -3.38 21.81 8.82
N GLU A 99 -2.51 22.25 9.73
CA GLU A 99 -1.95 23.60 9.70
C GLU A 99 -0.73 23.69 8.79
N THR A 100 0.11 22.65 8.80
CA THR A 100 1.38 22.64 8.06
C THR A 100 1.34 21.86 6.75
N LEU A 101 0.29 21.07 6.54
CA LEU A 101 0.14 20.09 5.46
C LEU A 101 1.26 19.04 5.42
N LYS A 102 1.94 18.82 6.55
CA LYS A 102 3.00 17.81 6.66
C LYS A 102 2.43 16.45 6.98
N ILE A 103 2.90 15.42 6.28
CA ILE A 103 2.60 14.03 6.60
C ILE A 103 3.23 13.71 7.97
N LYS A 104 2.38 13.35 8.94
CA LYS A 104 2.81 12.91 10.28
C LYS A 104 2.93 11.39 10.37
N ALA A 105 2.13 10.66 9.61
CA ALA A 105 2.21 9.21 9.52
C ALA A 105 1.63 8.70 8.20
N ILE A 106 2.17 7.57 7.76
CA ILE A 106 1.55 6.68 6.77
C ILE A 106 1.26 5.39 7.53
N VAL A 107 0.01 4.92 7.51
CA VAL A 107 -0.48 3.78 8.32
C VAL A 107 -1.05 2.67 7.42
N GLU A 108 -1.51 1.56 8.01
CA GLU A 108 -2.06 0.41 7.26
C GLU A 108 -1.07 -0.26 6.31
N TRP A 109 0.06 -0.69 6.87
CA TRP A 109 1.13 -1.39 6.15
C TRP A 109 0.85 -2.89 5.93
N GLU A 110 -0.38 -3.38 6.12
CA GLU A 110 -0.70 -4.82 6.06
C GLU A 110 -0.39 -5.46 4.70
N TYR A 111 -0.53 -4.68 3.61
CA TYR A 111 -0.20 -5.11 2.25
C TYR A 111 1.24 -4.77 1.83
N ALA A 112 2.03 -4.21 2.74
CA ALA A 112 3.37 -3.77 2.41
C ALA A 112 4.33 -4.94 2.22
N GLY A 113 5.25 -4.79 1.27
CA GLY A 113 6.22 -5.83 0.97
C GLY A 113 7.04 -5.53 -0.27
N PHE A 114 7.90 -6.47 -0.64
CA PHE A 114 8.68 -6.41 -1.85
C PHE A 114 7.90 -6.92 -3.05
N TRP A 115 7.76 -6.08 -4.07
CA TRP A 115 6.97 -6.38 -5.27
C TRP A 115 7.62 -5.79 -6.52
N PRO A 116 7.30 -6.29 -7.73
CA PRO A 116 7.62 -5.57 -8.96
C PRO A 116 7.07 -4.14 -8.92
N GLU A 117 7.82 -3.15 -9.41
CA GLU A 117 7.41 -1.74 -9.32
C GLU A 117 6.02 -1.47 -9.93
N TRP A 118 5.63 -2.25 -10.96
CA TRP A 118 4.33 -2.12 -11.61
C TRP A 118 3.14 -2.56 -10.75
N PHE A 119 3.35 -3.16 -9.57
CA PHE A 119 2.30 -3.43 -8.58
C PHE A 119 1.75 -2.16 -7.93
N LYS A 120 2.44 -1.01 -8.06
CA LYS A 120 1.95 0.26 -7.49
C LYS A 120 0.67 0.73 -8.20
N MET A 121 -0.28 1.23 -7.42
CA MET A 121 -1.49 1.87 -7.93
C MET A 121 -1.65 3.25 -7.29
N ARG A 122 -2.06 4.24 -8.08
CA ARG A 122 -2.12 5.66 -7.67
C ARG A 122 -3.39 5.99 -6.90
N ILE A 123 -3.75 5.15 -5.93
CA ILE A 123 -5.01 5.27 -5.19
C ILE A 123 -5.08 6.50 -4.28
N TRP A 124 -3.95 7.16 -4.00
CA TRP A 124 -3.94 8.46 -3.31
C TRP A 124 -4.64 9.56 -4.11
N GLU A 125 -4.79 9.41 -5.44
CA GLU A 125 -5.41 10.43 -6.30
C GLU A 125 -6.93 10.51 -6.16
N ARG A 126 -7.56 9.55 -5.46
CA ARG A 126 -9.01 9.48 -5.35
C ARG A 126 -9.50 8.84 -4.06
N VAL A 127 -10.76 9.11 -3.74
CA VAL A 127 -11.49 8.39 -2.70
C VAL A 127 -12.14 7.14 -3.29
N GLY A 128 -12.03 6.01 -2.59
CA GLY A 128 -12.67 4.75 -2.96
C GLY A 128 -11.82 3.54 -2.60
N PRO A 129 -12.27 2.34 -3.00
CA PRO A 129 -11.57 1.09 -2.72
C PRO A 129 -10.22 1.00 -3.43
N SER A 130 -9.32 0.17 -2.89
CA SER A 130 -7.96 -0.07 -3.40
C SER A 130 -7.94 -1.11 -4.53
N VAL A 131 -8.83 -0.93 -5.51
CA VAL A 131 -9.00 -1.72 -6.75
C VAL A 131 -9.06 -0.78 -7.95
N ALA A 132 -8.77 -1.24 -9.16
CA ALA A 132 -8.90 -0.41 -10.36
C ALA A 132 -10.37 0.00 -10.60
N LEU A 133 -10.59 1.27 -10.93
CA LEU A 133 -11.91 1.84 -11.18
C LEU A 133 -11.97 2.48 -12.57
N GLU A 134 -12.84 1.93 -13.43
CA GLU A 134 -13.05 2.38 -14.81
C GLU A 134 -13.39 3.88 -14.90
N ARG A 135 -14.17 4.41 -13.96
CA ARG A 135 -14.58 5.83 -13.93
C ARG A 135 -13.39 6.82 -13.83
N PHE A 136 -12.22 6.35 -13.43
CA PHE A 136 -10.98 7.12 -13.37
C PHE A 136 -9.98 6.74 -14.47
N GLY A 137 -10.37 5.88 -15.41
CA GLY A 137 -9.49 5.40 -16.48
C GLY A 137 -8.33 4.54 -15.98
N GLU A 138 -8.48 3.91 -14.81
CA GLU A 138 -7.44 3.09 -14.22
C GLU A 138 -7.30 1.77 -14.97
N ARG A 139 -6.06 1.31 -15.11
CA ARG A 139 -5.77 0.03 -15.74
C ARG A 139 -6.21 -1.10 -14.80
N GLU A 140 -7.10 -1.96 -15.30
CA GLU A 140 -7.35 -3.25 -14.69
C GLU A 140 -6.08 -4.11 -14.75
N ASP A 141 -5.49 -4.38 -13.60
CA ASP A 141 -4.20 -5.05 -13.46
C ASP A 141 -4.28 -6.38 -12.71
N VAL A 142 -5.44 -6.74 -12.14
CA VAL A 142 -5.64 -7.99 -11.40
C VAL A 142 -5.22 -9.23 -12.21
N PRO A 143 -5.57 -9.39 -13.50
CA PRO A 143 -5.11 -10.54 -14.27
C PRO A 143 -3.58 -10.64 -14.36
N ALA A 144 -2.88 -9.51 -14.46
CA ALA A 144 -1.42 -9.47 -14.49
C ALA A 144 -0.83 -9.78 -13.11
N LEU A 145 -1.42 -9.25 -12.03
CA LEU A 145 -1.03 -9.58 -10.65
C LEU A 145 -1.17 -11.08 -10.39
N LEU A 146 -2.33 -11.66 -10.70
CA LEU A 146 -2.58 -13.09 -10.50
C LEU A 146 -1.68 -13.95 -11.38
N SER A 147 -1.45 -13.56 -12.64
CA SER A 147 -0.49 -14.26 -13.50
C SER A 147 0.92 -14.25 -12.92
N PHE A 148 1.38 -13.09 -12.43
CA PHE A 148 2.68 -13.01 -11.75
C PHE A 148 2.67 -13.90 -10.52
N LEU A 149 1.71 -13.73 -9.60
CA LEU A 149 1.60 -14.45 -8.32
C LEU A 149 1.48 -15.98 -8.50
N ASN A 150 0.77 -16.43 -9.53
CA ASN A 150 0.55 -17.86 -9.81
C ASN A 150 1.64 -18.49 -10.69
N GLY A 151 2.47 -17.69 -11.36
CA GLY A 151 3.58 -18.20 -12.17
C GLY A 151 4.56 -19.02 -11.33
N SER A 152 5.33 -19.89 -11.97
CA SER A 152 6.48 -20.55 -11.32
C SER A 152 7.67 -19.60 -11.23
#